data_AF-A0A558FQL9-F1
#
_entry.id   AF-A0A558FQL9-F1
#
_cell.length_a   1.000
_cell.length_b   1.000
_cell.length_c   1.000
_cell.angle_alpha   90.00
_cell.angle_beta   90.00
_cell.angle_gamma   90.00
#
_symmetry.space_group_name_H-M   'P 1'
#
loop_
_entity.id
_entity.type
_entity.pdbx_description
1 polymer ?
#
loop_
_entity_poly.entity_id
_entity_poly.type
_entity_poly.pdbx_seq_one_letter_code
_entity_poly.pdbx_strand_id
1 'polypeptide(L)' 'LLECCLEDDSVTYDTFYAVSGNKARWFDTDHAKAVLDYKPADDGSEWDSPPE' A
#
# COMPACT_ATOMS: atom_id res chain seq x y z
N LEU A 1 3.32 -3.63 2.20
CA LEU A 1 4.32 -2.57 1.92
C LEU A 1 5.56 -2.75 2.76
N LEU A 2 5.46 -2.77 4.10
CA LEU A 2 6.65 -2.93 4.96
C LEU A 2 7.46 -4.17 4.60
N GLU A 3 6.80 -5.32 4.42
CA GLU A 3 7.46 -6.56 3.99
C GLU A 3 8.11 -6.42 2.61
N CYS A 4 7.43 -5.80 1.63
CA CYS A 4 8.02 -5.50 0.32
C CYS A 4 9.31 -4.66 0.43
N CYS A 5 9.37 -3.69 1.35
CA CYS A 5 10.56 -2.89 1.59
C CYS A 5 11.70 -3.65 2.29
N LEU A 6 11.38 -4.66 3.09
CA LEU A 6 12.37 -5.48 3.79
C LEU A 6 12.93 -6.60 2.90
N GLU A 7 12.13 -7.08 1.94
CA GLU A 7 12.50 -8.12 0.99
C GLU A 7 13.21 -7.56 -0.25
N ASP A 8 12.98 -6.30 -0.61
CA ASP A 8 13.66 -5.66 -1.74
C ASP A 8 15.12 -5.31 -1.40
N ASP A 9 16.03 -5.77 -2.25
CA ASP A 9 17.47 -5.49 -2.18
C ASP A 9 17.95 -4.53 -3.29
N SER A 10 17.04 -4.08 -4.15
CA SER A 10 17.34 -3.28 -5.34
C SER A 10 17.33 -1.77 -5.06
N VAL A 11 16.54 -1.32 -4.10
CA VAL A 11 16.34 0.10 -3.76
C VAL A 11 17.14 0.49 -2.52
N THR A 12 18.08 1.42 -2.66
CA THR A 12 18.82 1.99 -1.51
C THR A 12 18.02 3.05 -0.75
N TYR A 13 17.23 3.86 -1.46
CA TYR A 13 16.36 4.88 -0.90
C TYR A 13 15.26 5.24 -1.89
N ASP A 14 14.02 5.31 -1.41
CA ASP A 14 12.85 5.79 -2.16
C ASP A 14 11.73 6.16 -1.17
N THR A 15 10.63 6.73 -1.67
CA THR A 15 9.45 7.12 -0.87
C THR A 15 8.19 6.47 -1.41
N PHE A 16 7.41 5.86 -0.51
CA PHE A 16 6.17 5.17 -0.85
C PHE A 16 5.04 5.60 0.09
N TYR A 17 3.81 5.69 -0.44
CA TYR A 17 2.62 5.92 0.37
C TYR A 17 2.04 4.60 0.88
N ALA A 18 2.12 4.38 2.19
CA ALA A 18 1.62 3.19 2.89
C ALA A 18 0.10 3.24 3.11
N VAL A 19 -0.68 3.25 2.03
CA VAL A 19 -2.15 3.25 2.08
C VAL A 19 -2.72 1.98 1.46
N SER A 20 -3.85 1.53 2.01
CA SER A 20 -4.64 0.42 1.47
C SER A 20 -5.22 0.75 0.08
N GLY A 21 -5.81 -0.24 -0.59
CA GLY A 21 -6.35 -0.18 -1.95
C GLY A 21 -7.61 0.66 -2.10
N ASN A 22 -7.80 1.66 -1.23
CA ASN A 22 -9.03 2.43 -1.11
C ASN A 22 -9.36 3.11 -2.44
N LYS A 23 -10.61 2.96 -2.91
CA LYS A 23 -11.11 3.69 -4.09
C LYS A 23 -11.02 5.21 -3.91
N ALA A 24 -11.25 5.70 -2.69
CA ALA A 24 -11.26 7.13 -2.35
C ALA A 24 -9.90 7.66 -1.82
N ARG A 25 -8.79 6.95 -2.06
CA ARG A 25 -7.46 7.38 -1.60
C ARG A 25 -7.03 8.71 -2.23
N TRP A 26 -6.30 9.53 -1.46
CA TRP A 26 -5.72 10.80 -1.93
C TRP A 26 -4.30 10.64 -2.49
N PHE A 27 -3.62 9.55 -2.12
CA PHE A 27 -2.28 9.22 -2.56
C PHE A 27 -2.32 7.99 -3.46
N ASP A 28 -1.49 7.96 -4.51
CA ASP A 28 -1.39 6.80 -5.38
C ASP A 28 -0.58 5.67 -4.72
N THR A 29 -0.76 4.47 -5.25
CA THR A 29 0.04 3.28 -4.92
C THR A 29 0.72 2.72 -6.16
N ASP A 30 0.74 3.46 -7.27
CA ASP A 30 1.18 2.96 -8.56
C ASP A 30 2.71 2.93 -8.63
N HIS A 31 3.38 3.89 -7.98
CA HIS A 31 4.84 3.84 -7.81
C HIS A 31 5.28 2.60 -7.02
N ALA A 32 4.61 2.33 -5.88
CA ALA A 32 4.90 1.16 -5.07
C ALA A 32 4.62 -0.17 -5.79
N LYS A 33 3.58 -0.23 -6.64
CA LYS A 33 3.33 -1.40 -7.51
C LYS A 33 4.44 -1.58 -8.53
N ALA A 34 4.90 -0.50 -9.16
CA ALA A 34 5.89 -0.57 -10.21
C ALA A 34 7.28 -0.96 -9.69
N VAL A 35 7.65 -0.46 -8.51
CA VAL A 35 9.00 -0.67 -7.93
C VAL A 35 9.05 -1.93 -7.06
N LEU A 36 8.06 -2.15 -6.21
CA LEU A 36 8.11 -3.20 -5.17
C LEU A 36 7.09 -4.34 -5.39
N ASP A 37 6.39 -4.39 -6.53
CA ASP A 37 5.24 -5.28 -6.76
C ASP A 37 4.18 -5.21 -5.65
N TYR A 38 4.04 -4.04 -5.00
CA TYR A 38 3.15 -3.88 -3.85
C TYR A 38 1.67 -4.04 -4.24
N LYS A 39 1.03 -5.06 -3.68
CA LYS A 39 -0.41 -5.33 -3.85
C LYS A 39 -1.15 -5.05 -2.53
N PRO A 40 -1.89 -3.93 -2.41
CA PRO A 40 -2.68 -3.67 -1.22
C PRO A 40 -3.80 -4.71 -1.08
N ALA A 41 -4.00 -5.23 0.14
CA ALA A 41 -4.95 -6.29 0.42
C ALA A 41 -6.36 -5.77 0.78
N ASP A 42 -6.43 -4.62 1.45
CA ASP A 42 -7.67 -4.11 2.02
C ASP A 42 -8.20 -2.88 1.27
N ASP A 43 -9.49 -2.59 1.42
CA ASP A 43 -10.14 -1.33 1.02
C ASP A 43 -11.02 -0.84 2.19
N GLY A 44 -10.74 0.35 2.72
CA GLY A 44 -11.47 0.94 3.83
C GLY A 44 -12.96 1.18 3.57
N SER A 45 -13.40 1.13 2.31
CA SER A 45 -14.84 1.17 1.96
C SER A 45 -15.59 -0.12 2.23
N GLU A 46 -14.89 -1.23 2.55
CA GLU A 46 -15.51 -2.48 2.98
C GLU A 46 -15.93 -2.47 4.45
N TRP A 47 -15.43 -1.50 5.22
CA TRP A 47 -15.79 -1.33 6.63
C TRP A 47 -17.03 -0.45 6.78
N ASP A 48 -18.05 -0.96 7.47
CA ASP A 48 -19.33 -0.27 7.67
C ASP A 48 -19.46 0.34 9.09
N SER A 49 -19.18 -0.45 10.14
CA SER A 49 -19.29 0.01 11.53
C SER A 49 -18.43 -0.80 12.52
N PRO A 50 -18.20 -0.29 13.76
CA PRO A 50 -17.52 -1.05 14.81
C PRO A 50 -18.33 -2.29 15.25
N PRO A 51 -17.69 -3.34 15.81
CA PRO A 51 -18.38 -4.46 16.46
C PRO A 51 -19.16 -4.03 17.72
N GLU A 52 -20.17 -4.81 18.12
CA GLU A 52 -20.90 -4.67 19.40
C GLU A 52 -20.13 -5.22 20.61
#